data_AF-A0A7Y2NV51-F1
#
_entry.id   AF-A0A7Y2NV51-F1
#
_cell.length_a   1.000
_cell.length_b   1.000
_cell.length_c   1.000
_cell.angle_alpha   90.00
_cell.angle_beta   90.00
_cell.angle_gamma   90.00
#
_symmetry.space_group_name_H-M   'P 1'
#
loop_
_entity.id
_entity.type
_entity.pdbx_description
1 polymer ?
#
loop_
_entity_poly.entity_id
_entity_poly.type
_entity_poly.pdbx_seq_one_letter_code
_entity_poly.pdbx_strand_id
1 'polypeptide(L)' 'MTPAARIAAAIVILDHVLEGASVEGSLIAWARRSRFAGSGDRAAVRDLVFDAMR' A
#
# COMPACT_ATOMS: atom_id res chain seq x y z
N MET A 1 12.63 2.77 -0.21
CA MET A 1 11.64 3.59 0.54
C MET A 1 12.00 3.59 2.03
N THR A 2 11.79 4.69 2.77
CA THR A 2 11.99 4.66 4.24
C THR A 2 10.83 3.91 4.93
N PRO A 3 11.02 3.38 6.15
CA PRO A 3 9.92 2.76 6.90
C PRO A 3 8.70 3.68 7.06
N ALA A 4 8.92 4.95 7.37
CA ALA A 4 7.84 5.94 7.50
C ALA A 4 7.08 6.14 6.17
N ALA A 5 7.78 6.15 5.03
CA ALA A 5 7.13 6.26 3.73
C ALA A 5 6.27 5.03 3.40
N ARG A 6 6.65 3.82 3.83
CA ARG A 6 5.83 2.61 3.66
C ARG A 6 4.52 2.72 4.45
N ILE A 7 4.59 3.18 5.69
CA ILE A 7 3.40 3.42 6.53
C ILE A 7 2.50 4.47 5.87
N ALA A 8 3.07 5.59 5.41
CA ALA A 8 2.31 6.63 4.72
C ALA A 8 1.61 6.09 3.46
N ALA A 9 2.28 5.24 2.68
CA ALA A 9 1.67 4.59 1.52
C ALA A 9 0.53 3.64 1.91
N ALA A 10 0.72 2.84 2.98
CA ALA A 10 -0.32 1.95 3.48
C ALA A 10 -1.57 2.74 3.94
N ILE A 11 -1.39 3.87 4.63
CA ILE A 11 -2.49 4.76 5.05
C ILE A 11 -3.31 5.22 3.83
N VAL A 12 -2.65 5.76 2.80
CA VAL A 12 -3.34 6.23 1.58
C VAL A 12 -4.11 5.10 0.88
N ILE A 13 -3.57 3.88 0.89
CA ILE A 13 -4.25 2.71 0.31
C ILE A 13 -5.47 2.32 1.16
N LEU A 14 -5.34 2.33 2.49
CA LEU A 14 -6.43 2.03 3.41
C LEU A 14 -7.56 3.06 3.31
N ASP A 15 -7.26 4.35 3.11
CA ASP A 15 -8.27 5.38 2.88
C ASP A 15 -9.18 5.01 1.69
N HIS A 16 -8.58 4.63 0.56
CA HIS A 16 -9.35 4.18 -0.60
C HIS A 16 -10.15 2.91 -0.34
N VAL A 17 -9.61 1.97 0.43
CA VAL A 17 -10.30 0.73 0.80
C VAL A 17 -11.50 1.04 1.70
N LEU A 18 -11.36 1.96 2.65
CA LEU A 18 -12.46 2.42 3.52
C LEU A 18 -13.55 3.17 2.73
N GLU A 19 -13.18 3.81 1.62
CA GLU A 19 -14.12 4.39 0.64
C GLU A 19 -14.81 3.33 -0.25
N GLY A 20 -14.46 2.05 -0.10
CA GLY A 20 -15.07 0.92 -0.81
C GLY A 20 -14.29 0.42 -2.02
N ALA A 21 -13.06 0.89 -2.25
CA ALA A 21 -12.21 0.34 -3.29
C ALA A 21 -11.70 -1.07 -2.94
N SER A 22 -11.43 -1.90 -3.96
CA SER A 22 -10.73 -3.18 -3.78
C SER A 22 -9.31 -2.96 -3.26
N VAL A 23 -8.89 -3.78 -2.29
CA VAL A 23 -7.55 -3.78 -1.69
C VAL A 23 -6.49 -4.09 -2.76
N GLU A 24 -6.66 -5.18 -3.50
CA GLU A 24 -5.74 -5.62 -4.55
C GLU A 24 -5.66 -4.59 -5.67
N GLY A 25 -6.80 -4.02 -6.08
CA GLY A 25 -6.86 -2.96 -7.07
C GLY A 25 -6.09 -1.71 -6.63
N SER A 26 -6.26 -1.29 -5.38
CA SER A 26 -5.58 -0.13 -4.80
C SER A 26 -4.07 -0.34 -4.70
N LEU A 27 -3.63 -1.53 -4.29
CA LEU A 27 -2.21 -1.92 -4.24
C LEU A 27 -1.57 -1.93 -5.64
N ILE A 28 -2.23 -2.49 -6.65
CA ILE A 28 -1.74 -2.50 -8.04
C ILE A 28 -1.64 -1.07 -8.58
N ALA A 29 -2.66 -0.25 -8.35
CA ALA A 29 -2.71 1.13 -8.80
C ALA A 29 -1.59 1.97 -8.16
N TRP A 30 -1.37 1.81 -6.85
CA TRP A 30 -0.25 2.43 -6.14
C TRP A 30 1.11 1.94 -6.66
N ALA A 31 1.29 0.63 -6.83
CA ALA A 31 2.55 0.04 -7.29
C ALA A 31 2.96 0.55 -8.67
N ARG A 32 2.00 0.73 -9.59
CA ARG A 32 2.25 1.31 -10.93
C ARG A 32 2.75 2.75 -10.89
N ARG A 33 2.29 3.55 -9.91
CA ARG A 33 2.70 4.96 -9.74
C ARG A 33 3.98 5.12 -8.92
N SER A 34 4.33 4.12 -8.12
CA SER A 34 5.43 4.18 -7.15
C SER A 34 6.80 3.84 -7.76
N ARG A 35 7.32 4.77 -8.57
CA ARG A 35 8.60 4.63 -9.29
C ARG A 35 9.83 4.33 -8.43
N PHE A 36 9.77 4.66 -7.14
CA PHE A 36 10.88 4.46 -6.19
C PHE A 36 10.71 3.24 -5.28
N ALA A 37 9.58 2.54 -5.37
CA ALA A 37 9.35 1.34 -4.58
C ALA A 37 9.96 0.13 -5.29
N GLY A 38 10.88 -0.58 -4.61
CA GLY A 38 11.36 -1.88 -5.05
C GLY A 38 10.36 -3.01 -4.77
N SER A 39 10.67 -4.24 -5.16
CA SER A 39 9.84 -5.42 -4.85
C SER A 39 9.63 -5.60 -3.34
N GLY A 40 10.67 -5.42 -2.53
CA GLY A 40 10.59 -5.50 -1.07
C GLY A 40 9.76 -4.36 -0.44
N ASP A 41 9.82 -3.15 -1.01
CA ASP A 41 8.97 -2.04 -0.55
C ASP A 41 7.49 -2.34 -0.84
N ARG A 42 7.19 -2.88 -2.03
CA ARG A 42 5.82 -3.26 -2.40
C ARG A 42 5.28 -4.39 -1.54
N ALA A 43 6.11 -5.39 -1.22
CA ALA A 43 5.74 -6.46 -0.29
C ALA A 43 5.45 -5.90 1.10
N ALA A 44 6.34 -5.07 1.65
CA ALA A 44 6.15 -4.49 2.98
C ALA A 44 4.89 -3.60 3.07
N VAL A 45 4.58 -2.81 2.05
CA VAL A 45 3.33 -2.02 2.02
C VAL A 45 2.10 -2.91 1.95
N ARG A 46 2.13 -3.95 1.10
CA ARG A 46 1.06 -4.95 1.01
C ARG A 46 0.81 -5.61 2.37
N ASP A 47 1.87 -6.05 3.04
CA ASP A 47 1.78 -6.73 4.32
C ASP A 47 1.17 -5.80 5.39
N LEU A 48 1.62 -4.53 5.47
CA LEU A 48 1.01 -3.52 6.36
C LEU A 48 -0.50 -3.34 6.11
N VAL A 49 -0.93 -3.31 4.85
CA VAL A 49 -2.34 -3.15 4.49
C VAL A 49 -3.17 -4.37 4.93
N PHE A 50 -2.71 -5.59 4.62
CA PHE A 50 -3.45 -6.80 5.01
C PHE A 50 -3.43 -7.04 6.52
N ASP A 51 -2.32 -6.73 7.20
CA ASP A 51 -2.24 -6.82 8.65
C ASP A 51 -3.22 -5.86 9.34
N ALA A 52 -3.42 -4.66 8.79
CA ALA A 52 -4.39 -3.68 9.32
C ALA A 52 -5.86 -4.09 9.12
N MET A 53 -6.15 -5.05 8.24
CA MET A 53 -7.51 -5.50 7.91
C MET A 53 -7.89 -6.83 8.59
N ARG A 54 -6.99 -7.41 9.38
CA ARG A 54 -7.21 -8.67 10.10
C ARG A 54 -7.91 -8.44 11.44
#